data_AF-A0A968JLG0-F1
#
_entry.id   AF-A0A968JLG0-F1
#
_cell.length_a   1.000
_cell.length_b   1.000
_cell.length_c   1.000
_cell.angle_alpha   90.00
_cell.angle_beta   90.00
_cell.angle_gamma   90.00
#
_symmetry.space_group_name_H-M   'P 1'
#
loop_
_entity.id
_entity.type
_entity.pdbx_description
1 polymer ?
#
loop_
_entity_poly.entity_id
_entity_poly.type
_entity_poly.pdbx_seq_one_letter_code
_entity_poly.pdbx_strand_id
1 'polypeptide(L)'
;MIEGEIVDEGLEPQENAANTQEVVSDEEYQQFVEYLKNKDFDYTTKSDDQLQELIKTATQEKYFDMAKEEFDALKLKLAHDKNKDLQTFKDEIIELLTEEIISRYYYQEGRIQSGLKEDKDIQKALEILGNDKQYISILNPGNVNEKVAKAN
;
A
#
# COMPACT_ATOMS: atom_id res chain seq x y z
N MET A 1 17.97 -42.78 -9.97
CA MET A 1 16.91 -41.90 -10.46
C MET A 1 15.78 -41.99 -9.46
N ILE A 2 15.65 -41.00 -8.59
CA ILE A 2 14.49 -40.84 -7.72
C ILE A 2 13.92 -39.48 -8.13
N GLU A 3 12.87 -39.51 -8.93
CA GLU A 3 12.06 -38.33 -9.24
C GLU A 3 11.24 -38.03 -7.99
N GLY A 4 11.76 -37.12 -7.16
CA GLY A 4 10.99 -36.48 -6.10
C GLY A 4 10.21 -35.35 -6.74
N GLU A 5 8.92 -35.58 -6.92
CA GLU A 5 7.90 -34.59 -7.28
C GLU A 5 8.01 -33.41 -6.30
N ILE A 6 8.47 -32.27 -6.81
CA ILE A 6 8.39 -30.99 -6.10
C ILE A 6 6.90 -30.66 -6.14
N VAL A 7 6.21 -31.01 -5.06
CA VAL A 7 4.87 -30.51 -4.81
C VAL A 7 5.05 -29.01 -4.60
N ASP A 8 4.72 -28.24 -5.63
CA ASP A 8 4.46 -26.82 -5.54
C ASP A 8 3.21 -26.70 -4.65
N GLU A 9 3.43 -26.72 -3.33
CA GLU A 9 2.48 -26.17 -2.37
C GLU A 9 2.39 -24.69 -2.68
N GLY A 10 1.57 -24.38 -3.69
CA GLY A 10 1.09 -23.05 -3.95
C GLY A 10 0.67 -22.47 -2.61
N LEU A 11 1.17 -21.28 -2.33
CA LEU A 11 0.74 -20.47 -1.20
C LEU A 11 -0.78 -20.32 -1.29
N GLU A 12 -1.52 -21.25 -0.68
CA GLU A 12 -2.93 -21.04 -0.42
C GLU A 12 -2.99 -19.79 0.46
N PRO A 13 -3.71 -18.74 0.03
CA PRO A 13 -3.91 -17.57 0.87
C PRO A 13 -4.55 -18.07 2.16
N GLN A 14 -3.81 -18.00 3.27
CA GLN A 14 -4.37 -18.35 4.56
C GLN A 14 -5.56 -17.43 4.81
N GLU A 15 -6.72 -18.07 4.98
CA GLU A 15 -8.05 -17.52 5.22
C GLU A 15 -8.15 -16.85 6.60
N ASN A 16 -7.27 -15.87 6.86
CA ASN A 16 -7.32 -14.93 7.96
C ASN A 16 -7.37 -13.48 7.45
N ALA A 17 -7.81 -13.28 6.19
CA ALA A 17 -8.23 -11.98 5.67
C ALA A 17 -9.59 -11.57 6.30
N ALA A 18 -9.68 -11.62 7.63
CA ALA A 18 -10.87 -11.27 8.36
C ALA A 18 -10.86 -9.76 8.60
N ASN A 19 -11.55 -9.06 7.70
CA ASN A 19 -12.34 -7.87 7.97
C ASN A 19 -11.59 -6.55 8.18
N THR A 20 -11.13 -5.96 7.08
CA THR A 20 -10.99 -4.51 6.98
C THR A 20 -11.74 -4.03 5.74
N GLN A 21 -13.05 -3.81 5.88
CA GLN A 21 -13.75 -2.78 5.10
C GLN A 21 -13.21 -1.40 5.49
N GLU A 22 -11.91 -1.16 5.31
CA GLU A 22 -11.34 0.18 5.48
C GLU A 22 -11.55 0.94 4.17
N VAL A 23 -12.80 1.34 3.95
CA VAL A 23 -13.12 2.35 2.95
C VAL A 23 -12.71 3.70 3.53
N VAL A 24 -11.99 4.50 2.74
CA VAL A 24 -11.63 5.86 3.12
C VAL A 24 -12.90 6.65 3.48
N SER A 25 -12.96 7.14 4.71
CA SER A 25 -14.07 7.95 5.20
C SER A 25 -14.09 9.34 4.57
N ASP A 26 -15.22 10.03 4.69
CA ASP A 26 -15.36 11.41 4.23
C ASP A 26 -14.37 12.35 4.94
N GLU A 27 -14.15 12.15 6.24
CA GLU A 27 -13.18 12.91 7.03
C GLU A 27 -11.74 12.69 6.54
N GLU A 28 -11.34 11.45 6.27
CA GLU A 28 -10.02 11.12 5.73
C GLU A 28 -9.84 11.66 4.31
N TYR A 29 -10.88 11.61 3.50
CA TYR A 29 -10.86 12.21 2.17
C TYR A 29 -10.66 13.73 2.24
N GLN A 30 -11.32 14.43 3.18
CA GLN A 30 -11.10 15.86 3.38
C GLN A 30 -9.68 16.18 3.86
N GLN A 31 -9.10 15.33 4.71
CA GLN A 31 -7.69 15.46 5.10
C GLN A 31 -6.76 15.28 3.90
N PHE A 32 -7.06 14.34 3.00
CA PHE A 32 -6.33 14.16 1.75
C PHE A 32 -6.42 15.38 0.84
N VAL A 33 -7.62 15.96 0.66
CA VAL A 33 -7.82 17.20 -0.10
C VAL A 33 -7.01 18.36 0.51
N GLU A 34 -7.03 18.51 1.83
CA GLU A 34 -6.26 19.56 2.52
C GLU A 34 -4.74 19.34 2.39
N TYR A 35 -4.30 18.09 2.44
CA TYR A 35 -2.92 17.72 2.20
C TYR A 35 -2.46 18.14 0.80
N LEU A 36 -3.29 17.92 -0.22
CA LEU A 36 -2.97 18.29 -1.61
C LEU A 36 -2.88 19.80 -1.84
N LYS A 37 -3.59 20.64 -1.08
CA LYS A 37 -3.50 22.11 -1.21
C LYS A 37 -2.08 22.64 -0.96
N ASN A 38 -1.31 21.93 -0.13
CA ASN A 38 0.07 22.28 0.21
C ASN A 38 1.09 21.56 -0.67
N LYS A 39 0.65 20.91 -1.77
CA LYS A 39 1.50 20.20 -2.71
C LYS A 39 1.43 20.85 -4.08
N ASP A 40 2.59 21.10 -4.67
CA ASP A 40 2.70 21.37 -6.09
C ASP A 40 2.52 20.05 -6.85
N PHE A 41 1.27 19.67 -7.10
CA PHE A 41 0.96 18.62 -8.07
C PHE A 41 0.33 19.28 -9.28
N ASP A 42 0.81 18.91 -10.46
CA ASP A 42 0.27 19.37 -11.73
C ASP A 42 -0.09 18.16 -12.59
N TYR A 43 -1.18 18.28 -13.33
CA TYR A 43 -1.61 17.26 -14.26
C TYR A 43 -2.16 17.90 -15.51
N THR A 44 -1.86 17.29 -16.65
CA THR A 44 -2.41 17.65 -17.94
C THR A 44 -3.42 16.60 -18.32
N THR A 45 -4.61 17.01 -18.75
CA THR A 45 -5.57 16.05 -19.32
C THR A 45 -5.25 15.80 -20.78
N LYS A 46 -5.71 14.66 -21.28
CA LYS A 46 -5.64 14.35 -22.71
C LYS A 46 -6.33 15.39 -23.58
N SER A 47 -7.39 16.03 -23.07
CA SER A 47 -8.11 17.10 -23.76
C SER A 47 -7.26 18.36 -23.90
N ASP A 48 -6.48 18.72 -22.88
CA ASP A 48 -5.52 19.83 -22.97
C ASP A 48 -4.45 19.57 -24.02
N ASP A 49 -3.86 18.38 -24.01
CA ASP A 49 -2.83 17.99 -24.98
C ASP A 49 -3.37 18.11 -26.42
N GLN A 50 -4.59 17.61 -26.65
CA GLN A 50 -5.25 17.69 -27.95
C GLN A 50 -5.59 19.13 -28.34
N LEU A 51 -6.01 19.96 -27.40
CA LEU A 51 -6.28 21.38 -27.67
C LEU A 51 -4.98 22.12 -28.04
N GLN A 52 -3.87 21.84 -27.35
CA GLN A 52 -2.57 22.45 -27.68
C GLN A 52 -2.09 22.03 -29.06
N GLU A 53 -2.22 20.75 -29.43
CA GLU A 53 -1.84 20.29 -30.76
C GLU A 53 -2.73 20.93 -31.84
N LEU A 54 -4.04 21.06 -31.59
CA LEU A 54 -4.94 21.75 -32.50
C LEU A 54 -4.58 23.23 -32.69
N ILE A 55 -4.27 23.94 -31.60
CA ILE A 55 -3.82 25.35 -31.65
C ILE A 55 -2.55 25.47 -32.49
N LYS A 56 -1.59 24.57 -32.31
CA LYS A 56 -0.34 24.54 -33.06
C LYS A 56 -0.58 24.31 -34.56
N THR A 57 -1.41 23.34 -34.93
CA THR A 57 -1.78 23.10 -36.33
C THR A 57 -2.51 24.30 -36.92
N ALA A 58 -3.51 24.85 -36.22
CA ALA A 58 -4.24 26.03 -36.67
C ALA A 58 -3.34 27.26 -36.84
N THR A 59 -2.28 27.40 -36.02
CA THR A 59 -1.29 28.47 -36.17
C THR A 59 -0.45 28.28 -37.43
N GLN A 60 0.01 27.05 -37.70
CA GLN A 60 0.77 26.72 -38.92
C GLN A 60 -0.06 26.95 -40.19
N GLU A 61 -1.35 26.61 -40.13
CA GLU A 61 -2.30 26.78 -41.22
C GLU A 61 -2.89 28.20 -41.31
N LYS A 62 -2.49 29.11 -40.39
CA LYS A 62 -2.93 30.51 -40.31
C LYS A 62 -4.43 30.70 -40.01
N TYR A 63 -5.09 29.69 -39.44
CA TYR A 63 -6.46 29.78 -38.93
C TYR A 63 -6.55 30.36 -37.52
N PHE A 64 -5.48 30.27 -36.73
CA PHE A 64 -5.51 30.66 -35.31
C PHE A 64 -5.98 32.11 -35.10
N ASP A 65 -5.44 33.07 -35.84
CA ASP A 65 -5.78 34.49 -35.66
C ASP A 65 -7.26 34.81 -35.92
N MET A 66 -7.92 34.03 -36.80
CA MET A 66 -9.34 34.19 -37.12
C MET A 66 -10.26 33.58 -36.06
N ALA A 67 -9.78 32.58 -35.31
CA ALA A 67 -10.57 31.81 -34.34
C ALA A 67 -9.99 31.90 -32.92
N LYS A 68 -9.20 32.95 -32.65
CA LYS A 68 -8.44 33.08 -31.40
C LYS A 68 -9.36 33.12 -30.19
N GLU A 69 -10.46 33.87 -30.28
CA GLU A 69 -11.40 34.02 -29.18
C GLU A 69 -12.05 32.68 -28.82
N GLU A 70 -12.34 31.83 -29.81
CA GLU A 70 -12.88 30.49 -29.62
C GLU A 70 -11.85 29.55 -28.96
N PHE A 71 -10.59 29.60 -29.40
CA PHE A 71 -9.51 28.84 -28.77
C PHE A 71 -9.29 29.25 -27.31
N ASP A 72 -9.27 30.54 -27.03
CA ASP A 72 -9.10 31.07 -25.67
C ASP A 72 -10.29 30.69 -24.78
N ALA A 73 -11.52 30.78 -25.31
CA ALA A 73 -12.73 30.36 -24.61
C ALA A 73 -12.75 28.85 -24.33
N LEU A 74 -12.32 28.04 -25.29
CA LEU A 74 -12.24 26.58 -25.12
C LEU A 74 -11.16 26.20 -24.11
N LYS A 75 -9.99 26.85 -24.17
CA LYS A 75 -8.91 26.67 -23.19
C LYS A 75 -9.38 27.00 -21.78
N LEU A 76 -10.14 28.08 -21.59
CA LEU A 76 -10.67 28.45 -20.29
C LEU A 76 -11.73 27.46 -19.78
N LYS A 77 -12.57 26.91 -20.66
CA LYS A 77 -13.57 25.90 -20.29
C LYS A 77 -12.98 24.54 -19.97
N LEU A 78 -11.87 24.18 -20.62
CA LEU A 78 -11.16 22.93 -20.42
C LEU A 78 -10.06 23.04 -19.34
N ALA A 79 -9.76 24.25 -18.85
CA ALA A 79 -8.82 24.43 -17.76
C ALA A 79 -9.32 23.68 -16.51
N HIS A 80 -8.46 22.82 -15.96
CA HIS A 80 -8.80 22.02 -14.80
C HIS A 80 -8.87 22.92 -13.56
N ASP A 81 -9.98 22.80 -12.82
CA ASP A 81 -10.06 23.31 -11.46
C ASP A 81 -9.79 22.13 -10.54
N LYS A 82 -8.57 22.07 -10.01
CA LYS A 82 -8.09 20.96 -9.16
C LYS A 82 -9.05 20.67 -8.00
N ASN A 83 -9.62 21.70 -7.38
CA ASN A 83 -10.56 21.51 -6.28
C ASN A 83 -11.88 20.93 -6.78
N LYS A 84 -12.39 21.43 -7.90
CA LYS A 84 -13.63 20.93 -8.51
C LYS A 84 -13.48 19.49 -8.98
N ASP A 85 -12.34 19.14 -9.56
CA ASP A 85 -12.07 17.79 -10.06
C ASP A 85 -11.97 16.80 -8.90
N LEU A 86 -11.31 17.15 -7.80
CA LEU A 86 -11.31 16.34 -6.58
C LEU A 86 -12.74 16.07 -6.08
N GLN A 87 -13.64 17.07 -6.11
CA GLN A 87 -15.04 16.83 -5.73
C GLN A 87 -15.81 16.01 -6.77
N THR A 88 -15.56 16.23 -8.06
CA THR A 88 -16.28 15.56 -9.15
C THR A 88 -15.96 14.07 -9.20
N PHE A 89 -14.69 13.72 -8.99
CA PHE A 89 -14.18 12.36 -9.04
C PHE A 89 -13.95 11.75 -7.66
N LYS A 90 -14.62 12.28 -6.63
CA LYS A 90 -14.42 11.87 -5.23
C LYS A 90 -14.54 10.36 -5.05
N ASP A 91 -15.57 9.75 -5.63
CA ASP A 91 -15.87 8.33 -5.46
C ASP A 91 -14.77 7.45 -6.08
N GLU A 92 -14.31 7.78 -7.30
CA GLU A 92 -13.22 7.03 -7.94
C GLU A 92 -11.89 7.23 -7.20
N ILE A 93 -11.63 8.43 -6.67
CA ILE A 93 -10.43 8.69 -5.88
C ILE A 93 -10.49 7.88 -4.57
N ILE A 94 -11.64 7.80 -3.90
CA ILE A 94 -11.83 6.99 -2.69
C ILE A 94 -11.57 5.52 -2.97
N GLU A 95 -12.07 4.99 -4.10
CA GLU A 95 -11.82 3.62 -4.52
C GLU A 95 -10.31 3.36 -4.69
N LEU A 96 -9.61 4.21 -5.44
CA LEU A 96 -8.16 4.09 -5.67
C LEU A 96 -7.35 4.23 -4.38
N LEU A 97 -7.70 5.17 -3.51
CA LEU A 97 -7.04 5.33 -2.21
C LEU A 97 -7.24 4.10 -1.33
N THR A 98 -8.45 3.55 -1.31
CA THR A 98 -8.80 2.35 -0.56
C THR A 98 -7.96 1.16 -1.04
N GLU A 99 -7.88 0.93 -2.35
CA GLU A 99 -7.05 -0.13 -2.93
C GLU A 99 -5.56 0.01 -2.55
N GLU A 100 -5.02 1.22 -2.63
CA GLU A 100 -3.62 1.51 -2.27
C GLU A 100 -3.34 1.28 -0.79
N ILE A 101 -4.25 1.69 0.10
CA ILE A 101 -4.14 1.50 1.55
C ILE A 101 -4.14 0.01 1.87
N ILE A 102 -5.13 -0.72 1.36
CA ILE A 102 -5.29 -2.16 1.57
C ILE A 102 -4.06 -2.93 1.08
N SER A 103 -3.59 -2.64 -0.15
CA SER A 103 -2.40 -3.27 -0.73
C SER A 103 -1.16 -3.10 0.16
N ARG A 104 -0.96 -1.91 0.72
CA ARG A 104 0.17 -1.61 1.61
C ARG A 104 0.09 -2.33 2.94
N TYR A 105 -1.09 -2.44 3.54
CA TYR A 105 -1.29 -3.19 4.78
C TYR A 105 -0.99 -4.68 4.59
N TYR A 106 -1.56 -5.32 3.57
CA TYR A 106 -1.29 -6.72 3.28
C TYR A 106 0.19 -6.99 3.00
N TYR A 107 0.86 -6.09 2.29
CA TYR A 107 2.29 -6.22 2.05
C TYR A 107 3.13 -6.13 3.35
N GLN A 108 2.76 -5.22 4.26
CA GLN A 108 3.43 -5.10 5.56
C GLN A 108 3.22 -6.34 6.41
N GLU A 109 1.98 -6.82 6.51
CA GLU A 109 1.67 -8.05 7.26
C GLU A 109 2.43 -9.25 6.70
N GLY A 110 2.38 -9.47 5.39
CA GLY A 110 3.10 -10.56 4.73
C GLY A 110 4.61 -10.48 4.97
N ARG A 111 5.18 -9.27 4.92
CA ARG A 111 6.59 -9.02 5.24
C ARG A 111 6.92 -9.38 6.69
N ILE A 112 6.09 -8.98 7.65
CA ILE A 112 6.29 -9.29 9.07
C ILE A 112 6.19 -10.81 9.27
N GLN A 113 5.13 -11.44 8.80
CA GLN A 113 4.92 -12.89 8.93
C GLN A 113 6.10 -13.69 8.34
N SER A 114 6.61 -13.28 7.18
CA SER A 114 7.79 -13.89 6.57
C SER A 114 9.03 -13.72 7.45
N GLY A 115 9.27 -12.51 7.98
CA GLY A 115 10.39 -12.24 8.87
C GLY A 115 10.36 -13.04 10.18
N LEU A 116 9.18 -13.19 10.79
CA LEU A 116 9.03 -13.91 12.06
C LEU A 116 9.34 -15.42 11.92
N LYS A 117 9.10 -16.03 10.75
CA LYS A 117 9.41 -17.46 10.51
C LYS A 117 10.92 -17.75 10.62
N GLU A 118 11.74 -16.83 10.13
CA GLU A 118 13.20 -16.97 10.08
C GLU A 118 13.91 -16.30 11.27
N ASP A 119 13.14 -15.73 12.20
CA ASP A 119 13.68 -15.03 13.36
C ASP A 119 14.26 -16.03 14.38
N LYS A 120 15.58 -15.98 14.58
CA LYS A 120 16.31 -16.89 15.45
C LYS A 120 15.92 -16.77 16.92
N ASP A 121 15.57 -15.57 17.37
CA ASP A 121 15.18 -15.33 18.75
C ASP A 121 13.79 -15.92 19.00
N ILE A 122 12.86 -15.78 18.05
CA ILE A 122 11.54 -16.41 18.10
C ILE A 122 11.66 -17.93 18.04
N GLN A 123 12.48 -18.47 17.13
CA GLN A 123 12.72 -19.91 17.05
C GLN A 123 13.28 -20.45 18.37
N LYS A 124 14.25 -19.75 18.97
CA LYS A 124 14.84 -20.17 20.24
C LYS A 124 13.84 -20.04 21.40
N ALA A 125 13.01 -19.01 21.40
CA ALA A 125 11.94 -18.85 22.38
C ALA A 125 10.93 -20.00 22.30
N LEU A 126 10.48 -20.36 21.08
CA LEU A 126 9.59 -21.50 20.86
C LEU A 126 10.23 -22.82 21.32
N GLU A 127 11.51 -23.04 21.04
CA GLU A 127 12.26 -24.22 21.50
C GLU A 127 12.29 -24.32 23.03
N ILE A 128 12.62 -23.22 23.73
CA ILE A 128 12.72 -23.19 25.19
C ILE A 128 11.33 -23.34 25.82
N LEU A 129 10.33 -22.59 25.35
CA LEU A 129 8.97 -22.62 25.88
C LEU A 129 8.27 -23.96 25.62
N GLY A 130 8.60 -24.64 24.52
CA GLY A 130 8.11 -25.99 24.22
C GLY A 130 8.81 -27.10 25.02
N ASN A 131 9.84 -26.77 25.80
CA ASN A 131 10.61 -27.73 26.60
C ASN A 131 10.53 -27.40 28.09
N ASP A 132 9.53 -27.98 28.77
CA ASP A 132 9.27 -27.78 30.19
C ASP A 132 10.52 -27.92 31.08
N LYS A 133 11.41 -28.86 30.77
CA LYS A 133 12.64 -29.07 31.56
C LYS A 133 13.60 -27.90 31.42
N GLN A 134 13.85 -27.43 30.19
CA GLN A 134 14.71 -26.27 29.94
C GLN A 134 14.08 -25.00 30.50
N TYR A 135 12.79 -24.79 30.25
CA TYR A 135 12.03 -23.66 30.77
C TYR A 135 12.06 -23.58 32.30
N ILE A 136 11.72 -24.67 33.01
CA ILE A 136 11.74 -24.72 34.48
C ILE A 136 13.17 -24.54 35.02
N SER A 137 14.19 -25.08 34.33
CA SER A 137 15.60 -24.90 34.71
C SER A 137 16.05 -23.45 34.64
N ILE A 138 15.54 -22.67 33.68
CA ILE A 138 15.83 -21.25 33.53
C ILE A 138 15.11 -20.44 34.62
N LEU A 139 13.85 -20.78 34.92
CA LEU A 139 13.04 -20.09 35.92
C LEU A 139 13.40 -20.43 37.38
N ASN A 140 13.97 -21.61 37.62
CA ASN A 140 14.38 -22.04 38.95
C ASN A 140 15.84 -22.52 38.96
N PRO A 141 16.81 -21.59 38.85
CA PRO A 141 18.23 -21.92 38.76
C PRO A 141 18.78 -22.61 40.02
N GLY A 142 18.05 -22.61 41.14
CA GLY A 142 18.47 -23.19 42.42
C GLY A 142 18.27 -24.71 42.57
N ASN A 143 17.36 -25.34 41.82
CA ASN A 143 16.99 -26.75 42.06
C ASN A 143 17.71 -27.79 41.20
N VAL A 144 18.52 -27.38 40.21
CA VAL A 144 19.27 -28.33 39.36
C VAL A 144 20.54 -28.83 40.07
N ASN A 145 21.07 -28.07 41.03
CA ASN A 145 22.31 -28.38 41.73
C ASN A 145 22.17 -29.30 42.96
N GLU A 146 20.95 -29.65 43.41
CA GLU A 146 20.79 -30.50 44.60
C GLU A 146 20.88 -32.02 44.34
N LYS A 147 20.82 -32.48 43.07
CA LYS A 147 20.95 -33.92 42.76
C LYS A 147 22.39 -34.41 42.59
N VAL A 148 23.37 -33.51 42.50
CA VAL A 148 24.80 -33.89 42.36
C VAL A 148 25.52 -34.02 43.71
N ALA A 149 24.91 -33.53 44.80
CA ALA A 149 25.54 -33.47 46.13
C ALA A 149 25.19 -34.64 47.09
N LYS A 150 24.42 -35.66 46.66
CA LYS A 150 24.05 -36.82 47.50
C LYS A 150 24.55 -38.19 46.98
N ALA A 151 25.59 -38.19 46.16
CA ALA A 151 26.28 -39.41 45.74
C ALA A 151 27.79 -39.20 45.89
N ASN A 152 28.26 -39.10 47.13
CA ASN A 152 29.66 -39.32 47.55
C ASN A 152 29.65 -39.86 48.97
#